data_AF-A0A1W1EL75-F1
#
_entry.id   AF-A0A1W1EL75-F1
#
_cell.length_a   1.000
_cell.length_b   1.000
_cell.length_c   1.000
_cell.angle_alpha   90.00
_cell.angle_beta   90.00
_cell.angle_gamma   90.00
#
_symmetry.space_group_name_H-M   'P 1'
#
loop_
_entity.id
_entity.type
_entity.pdbx_description
1 polymer ?
#
loop_
_entity_poly.entity_id
_entity_poly.type
_entity_poly.pdbx_seq_one_letter_code
_entity_poly.pdbx_strand_id
1 'polypeptide(L)'
;MKKILVTSLIVISILSAENNITIIKQATKIVDDIGDKTKAMAIKVKDKSSGIIESIKDTTKNFLDSNSSLQEIDGATLYSKCKGCHGSDGKIKALNKSPIIASQNIDKLIVKLKAYKNGERNKYGMGRLMTTQTESLSISEIKALSEYISKL
;
A
#
# COMPACT_ATOMS: atom_id res chain seq x y z
N MET A 1 -56.86 -22.59 56.64
CA MET A 1 -56.87 -21.64 55.51
C MET A 1 -55.47 -21.11 55.14
N LYS A 2 -54.58 -20.75 56.08
CA LYS A 2 -53.21 -20.27 55.79
C LYS A 2 -52.30 -21.25 55.02
N LYS A 3 -52.44 -22.57 55.17
CA LYS A 3 -51.59 -23.57 54.50
C LYS A 3 -51.80 -23.67 52.97
N ILE A 4 -52.98 -23.31 52.45
CA ILE A 4 -53.32 -23.41 51.02
C ILE A 4 -52.78 -22.20 50.23
N LEU A 5 -52.73 -21.02 50.86
CA LEU A 5 -52.18 -19.80 50.25
C LEU A 5 -50.64 -19.86 50.11
N VAL A 6 -49.96 -20.50 51.07
CA VAL A 6 -48.49 -20.61 51.05
C VAL A 6 -48.02 -21.55 49.94
N THR A 7 -48.73 -22.64 49.67
CA THR A 7 -48.42 -23.55 48.54
C THR A 7 -48.65 -22.89 47.18
N SER A 8 -49.65 -22.02 47.04
CA SER A 8 -49.92 -21.34 45.76
C SER A 8 -48.85 -20.31 45.38
N LEU A 9 -48.33 -19.52 46.34
CA LEU A 9 -47.24 -18.57 46.07
C LEU A 9 -45.91 -19.25 45.71
N ILE A 10 -45.61 -20.40 46.33
CA ILE A 10 -44.39 -21.16 46.06
C ILE A 10 -44.42 -21.73 44.64
N VAL A 11 -45.56 -22.25 44.18
CA VAL A 11 -45.72 -22.80 42.83
C VAL A 11 -45.54 -21.72 41.74
N ILE A 12 -46.08 -20.52 41.94
CA ILE A 12 -45.91 -19.39 40.98
C ILE A 12 -44.44 -18.95 40.88
N SER A 13 -43.73 -18.95 42.01
CA SER A 13 -42.32 -18.57 42.07
C SER A 13 -41.40 -19.59 41.37
N ILE A 14 -41.69 -20.89 41.53
CA ILE A 14 -40.95 -21.98 40.88
C ILE A 14 -41.16 -21.94 39.35
N LEU A 15 -42.42 -21.76 38.91
CA LEU A 15 -42.76 -21.70 37.49
C LEU A 15 -42.07 -20.52 36.77
N SER A 16 -41.93 -19.39 37.45
CA SER A 16 -41.21 -18.22 36.92
C SER A 16 -39.70 -18.47 36.80
N ALA A 17 -39.11 -19.24 37.72
CA ALA A 17 -37.69 -19.59 37.68
C ALA A 17 -37.35 -20.57 36.55
N GLU A 18 -38.20 -21.58 36.31
CA GLU A 18 -38.03 -22.55 35.22
C GLU A 18 -38.12 -21.91 33.83
N ASN A 19 -39.04 -20.94 33.68
CA ASN A 19 -39.18 -20.19 32.45
C ASN A 19 -37.94 -19.33 32.14
N ASN A 20 -37.37 -18.68 33.18
CA ASN A 20 -36.12 -17.92 33.06
C ASN A 20 -34.92 -18.81 32.69
N ILE A 21 -34.81 -20.02 33.29
CA ILE A 21 -33.73 -20.97 32.97
C ILE A 21 -33.81 -21.41 31.49
N THR A 22 -35.01 -21.60 30.96
CA THR A 22 -35.22 -22.01 29.56
C THR A 22 -34.79 -20.91 28.59
N ILE A 23 -35.13 -19.64 28.88
CA ILE A 23 -34.71 -18.49 28.09
C ILE A 23 -33.19 -18.34 28.10
N ILE A 24 -32.54 -18.51 29.26
CA ILE A 24 -31.08 -18.42 29.37
C ILE A 24 -30.40 -19.52 28.55
N LYS A 25 -30.88 -20.77 28.61
CA LYS A 25 -30.34 -21.88 27.81
C LYS A 25 -30.47 -21.67 26.31
N GLN A 26 -31.59 -21.09 25.88
CA GLN A 26 -31.81 -20.76 24.48
C GLN A 26 -30.89 -19.61 24.03
N ALA A 27 -30.71 -18.59 24.88
CA ALA A 27 -29.79 -17.50 24.63
C ALA A 27 -28.32 -17.97 24.54
N THR A 28 -27.87 -18.86 25.43
CA THR A 28 -26.49 -19.41 25.37
C THR A 28 -26.25 -20.20 24.10
N LYS A 29 -27.22 -21.03 23.67
CA LYS A 29 -27.11 -21.78 22.41
C LYS A 29 -26.98 -20.86 21.19
N ILE A 30 -27.71 -19.73 21.18
CA ILE A 30 -27.60 -18.73 20.12
C ILE A 30 -26.21 -18.09 20.11
N VAL A 31 -25.63 -17.81 21.28
CA VAL A 31 -24.27 -17.25 21.40
C VAL A 31 -23.23 -18.26 20.88
N ASP A 32 -23.36 -19.54 21.21
CA ASP A 32 -22.48 -20.60 20.74
C ASP A 32 -22.56 -20.79 19.21
N ASP A 33 -23.78 -20.85 18.65
CA ASP A 33 -24.00 -20.97 17.19
C ASP A 33 -23.43 -19.76 16.42
N ILE A 34 -23.48 -18.56 17.00
CA ILE A 34 -22.86 -17.35 16.44
C ILE A 34 -21.33 -17.44 16.52
N GLY A 35 -20.78 -17.94 17.63
CA GLY A 35 -19.35 -18.18 17.81
C GLY A 35 -18.77 -19.14 16.75
N ASP A 36 -19.45 -20.25 16.49
CA ASP A 36 -19.00 -21.23 15.50
C ASP A 36 -19.08 -20.69 14.07
N LYS A 37 -20.15 -19.97 13.73
CA LYS A 37 -20.31 -19.33 12.42
C LYS A 37 -19.27 -18.25 12.17
N THR A 38 -18.95 -17.43 13.18
CA THR A 38 -17.93 -16.38 13.06
C THR A 38 -16.53 -16.98 12.88
N LYS A 39 -16.21 -18.07 13.57
CA LYS A 39 -14.94 -18.79 13.41
C LYS A 39 -14.81 -19.42 12.01
N ALA A 40 -15.86 -20.01 11.49
CA ALA A 40 -15.89 -20.55 10.13
C ALA A 40 -15.72 -19.45 9.07
N MET A 41 -16.31 -18.27 9.28
CA MET A 41 -16.18 -17.14 8.36
C MET A 41 -14.76 -16.57 8.36
N ALA A 42 -14.10 -16.50 9.52
CA ALA A 42 -12.70 -16.05 9.64
C ALA A 42 -11.71 -16.95 8.89
N ILE A 43 -11.92 -18.28 8.96
CA ILE A 43 -11.09 -19.26 8.23
C ILE A 43 -11.26 -19.06 6.71
N LYS A 44 -12.49 -18.92 6.23
CA LYS A 44 -12.79 -18.73 4.80
C LYS A 44 -12.19 -17.43 4.23
N VAL A 45 -12.15 -16.36 5.03
CA VAL A 45 -11.51 -15.09 4.65
C VAL A 45 -9.99 -15.26 4.58
N LYS A 46 -9.38 -15.96 5.55
CA LYS A 46 -7.93 -16.19 5.59
C LYS A 46 -7.47 -17.02 4.40
N ASP A 47 -8.14 -18.13 4.09
CA ASP A 47 -7.78 -19.02 2.99
C ASP A 47 -7.91 -18.33 1.62
N LYS A 48 -8.96 -17.52 1.44
CA LYS A 48 -9.14 -16.73 0.20
C LYS A 48 -8.11 -15.62 0.07
N SER A 49 -7.69 -15.00 1.19
CA SER A 49 -6.63 -13.97 1.18
C SER A 49 -5.27 -14.56 0.79
N SER A 50 -4.94 -15.76 1.28
CA SER A 50 -3.68 -16.43 0.97
C SER A 50 -3.58 -16.81 -0.52
N GLY A 51 -4.68 -17.30 -1.12
CA GLY A 51 -4.72 -17.61 -2.55
C GLY A 51 -4.60 -16.37 -3.45
N ILE A 52 -5.20 -15.24 -3.04
CA ILE A 52 -5.10 -13.97 -3.78
C ILE A 52 -3.67 -13.40 -3.69
N ILE A 53 -3.07 -13.43 -2.50
CA ILE A 53 -1.69 -12.92 -2.29
C ILE A 53 -0.69 -13.70 -3.15
N GLU A 54 -0.81 -15.02 -3.23
CA GLU A 54 0.12 -15.84 -4.02
C GLU A 54 -0.07 -15.59 -5.53
N SER A 55 -1.32 -15.52 -6.00
CA SER A 55 -1.61 -15.20 -7.40
C SER A 55 -1.13 -13.80 -7.82
N ILE A 56 -1.17 -12.82 -6.90
CA ILE A 56 -0.60 -11.48 -7.13
C ILE A 56 0.93 -11.53 -7.22
N LYS A 57 1.61 -12.29 -6.36
CA LYS A 57 3.07 -12.44 -6.42
C LYS A 57 3.50 -13.08 -7.73
N ASP A 58 2.84 -14.14 -8.15
CA ASP A 58 3.15 -14.84 -9.41
C ASP A 58 2.90 -13.95 -10.63
N THR A 59 1.80 -13.20 -10.63
CA THR A 59 1.51 -12.22 -11.69
C THR A 59 2.54 -11.10 -11.73
N THR A 60 2.96 -10.60 -10.56
CA THR A 60 3.97 -9.54 -10.45
C THR A 60 5.34 -10.05 -10.88
N LYS A 61 5.71 -11.27 -10.48
CA LYS A 61 6.96 -11.93 -10.87
C LYS A 61 6.99 -12.20 -12.37
N ASN A 62 5.92 -12.74 -12.93
CA ASN A 62 5.82 -12.97 -14.38
C ASN A 62 5.82 -11.67 -15.17
N PHE A 63 5.24 -10.59 -14.66
CA PHE A 63 5.32 -9.26 -15.27
C PHE A 63 6.76 -8.71 -15.23
N LEU A 64 7.48 -8.89 -14.11
CA LEU A 64 8.88 -8.46 -13.98
C LEU A 64 9.80 -9.29 -14.88
N ASP A 65 9.60 -10.61 -14.94
CA ASP A 65 10.40 -11.54 -15.73
C ASP A 65 10.07 -11.42 -17.25
N SER A 66 8.84 -11.08 -17.63
CA SER A 66 8.47 -10.83 -19.04
C SER A 66 8.96 -9.47 -19.55
N ASN A 67 9.28 -8.55 -18.64
CA ASN A 67 9.93 -7.27 -18.96
C ASN A 67 11.43 -7.28 -18.61
N SER A 68 12.00 -8.43 -18.23
CA SER A 68 13.43 -8.60 -17.94
C SER A 68 14.25 -8.92 -19.20
N SER A 69 13.72 -8.64 -20.38
CA SER A 69 14.55 -8.22 -21.52
C SER A 69 15.20 -6.88 -21.14
N LEU A 70 16.14 -6.96 -20.18
CA LEU A 70 16.96 -5.88 -19.69
C LEU A 70 17.89 -5.48 -20.82
N GLN A 71 17.40 -4.63 -21.71
CA GLN A 71 18.28 -3.62 -22.25
C GLN A 71 18.80 -2.88 -21.02
N GLU A 72 20.09 -3.07 -20.70
CA GLU A 72 20.75 -2.23 -19.71
C GLU A 72 20.62 -0.79 -20.19
N ILE A 73 19.67 -0.06 -19.61
CA ILE A 73 19.53 1.36 -19.88
C ILE A 73 20.68 2.03 -19.15
N ASP A 74 21.71 2.40 -19.92
CA ASP A 74 22.86 3.08 -19.36
C ASP A 74 22.50 4.49 -18.88
N GLY A 75 22.39 4.63 -17.56
CA GLY A 75 22.12 5.92 -16.91
C GLY A 75 23.19 6.98 -17.20
N ALA A 76 24.45 6.58 -17.48
CA ALA A 76 25.51 7.51 -17.85
C ALA A 76 25.26 8.13 -19.24
N THR A 77 24.86 7.29 -20.21
CA THR A 77 24.44 7.76 -21.54
C THR A 77 23.25 8.70 -21.45
N LEU A 78 22.24 8.40 -20.63
CA LEU A 78 21.11 9.32 -20.41
C LEU A 78 21.57 10.65 -19.80
N TYR A 79 22.47 10.60 -18.83
CA TYR A 79 23.00 11.79 -18.15
C TYR A 79 23.82 12.71 -19.06
N SER A 80 24.29 12.23 -20.22
CA SER A 80 25.03 13.03 -21.19
C SER A 80 24.28 14.30 -21.64
N LYS A 81 22.93 14.26 -21.66
CA LYS A 81 22.06 15.40 -21.97
C LYS A 81 21.91 16.36 -20.78
N CYS A 82 22.09 15.88 -19.56
CA CYS A 82 21.91 16.63 -18.32
C CYS A 82 23.17 17.42 -17.93
N LYS A 83 24.35 16.86 -18.23
CA LYS A 83 25.65 17.40 -17.76
C LYS A 83 25.94 18.83 -18.21
N GLY A 84 25.36 19.27 -19.34
CA GLY A 84 25.58 20.63 -19.85
C GLY A 84 25.08 21.72 -18.90
N CYS A 85 24.03 21.43 -18.12
CA CYS A 85 23.51 22.36 -17.12
C CYS A 85 23.87 21.96 -15.69
N HIS A 86 23.96 20.65 -15.40
CA HIS A 86 24.18 20.15 -14.05
C HIS A 86 25.66 19.86 -13.72
N GLY A 87 26.57 19.97 -14.69
CA GLY A 87 27.97 19.57 -14.57
C GLY A 87 28.20 18.10 -14.86
N SER A 88 29.43 17.73 -15.22
CA SER A 88 29.81 16.33 -15.48
C SER A 88 29.60 15.43 -14.26
N ASP A 89 29.69 15.99 -13.06
CA ASP A 89 29.54 15.33 -11.76
C ASP A 89 28.26 15.72 -11.03
N GLY A 90 27.35 16.48 -11.65
CA GLY A 90 26.08 16.88 -11.03
C GLY A 90 26.23 17.91 -9.90
N LYS A 91 27.43 18.49 -9.69
CA LYS A 91 27.75 19.41 -8.58
C LYS A 91 27.58 20.88 -8.91
N ILE A 92 26.99 21.21 -10.06
CA ILE A 92 26.68 22.58 -10.45
C ILE A 92 25.21 22.90 -10.14
N LYS A 93 24.98 24.11 -9.64
CA LYS A 93 23.64 24.70 -9.61
C LYS A 93 23.24 25.09 -11.02
N ALA A 94 22.39 24.30 -11.67
CA ALA A 94 22.00 24.54 -13.04
C ALA A 94 21.40 25.94 -13.21
N LEU A 95 22.00 26.71 -14.11
CA LEU A 95 21.64 28.11 -14.42
C LEU A 95 21.53 29.01 -13.18
N ASN A 96 22.26 28.69 -12.09
CA ASN A 96 22.15 29.35 -10.78
C ASN A 96 20.75 29.29 -10.14
N LYS A 97 19.86 28.39 -10.59
CA LYS A 97 18.50 28.24 -10.08
C LYS A 97 18.27 26.90 -9.39
N SER A 98 18.80 25.80 -9.94
CA SER A 98 18.59 24.47 -9.36
C SER A 98 19.55 24.22 -8.18
N PRO A 99 19.19 23.35 -7.22
CA PRO A 99 20.16 22.75 -6.31
C PRO A 99 21.09 21.78 -7.06
N ILE A 100 22.19 21.44 -6.41
CA ILE A 100 23.09 20.34 -6.79
C ILE A 100 22.31 19.03 -6.79
N ILE A 101 22.53 18.19 -7.81
CA ILE A 101 21.81 16.92 -7.98
C ILE A 101 22.63 15.69 -7.64
N ALA A 102 23.95 15.82 -7.61
CA ALA A 102 24.88 14.79 -7.15
C ALA A 102 24.46 14.21 -5.80
N SER A 103 24.60 12.88 -5.65
CA SER A 103 24.36 12.13 -4.42
C SER A 103 22.95 12.31 -3.81
N GLN A 104 21.97 12.79 -4.58
CA GLN A 104 20.60 12.83 -4.11
C GLN A 104 20.02 11.41 -4.01
N ASN A 105 19.17 11.18 -3.02
CA ASN A 105 18.45 9.92 -2.85
C ASN A 105 17.64 9.56 -4.12
N ILE A 106 17.73 8.28 -4.52
CA ILE A 106 17.15 7.72 -5.74
C ILE A 106 15.64 7.96 -5.81
N ASP A 107 14.89 7.63 -4.76
CA ASP A 107 13.43 7.77 -4.75
C ASP A 107 13.00 9.23 -4.92
N LYS A 108 13.72 10.15 -4.27
CA LYS A 108 13.49 11.59 -4.43
C LYS A 108 13.80 12.07 -5.84
N LEU A 109 14.82 11.52 -6.50
CA LEU A 109 15.13 11.84 -7.90
C LEU A 109 14.03 11.35 -8.84
N ILE A 110 13.58 10.11 -8.67
CA ILE A 110 12.48 9.52 -9.45
C ILE A 110 11.22 10.40 -9.35
N VAL A 111 10.83 10.77 -8.12
CA VAL A 111 9.66 11.63 -7.89
C VAL A 111 9.81 12.98 -8.57
N LYS A 112 10.99 13.62 -8.46
CA LYS A 112 11.23 14.93 -9.10
C LYS A 112 11.21 14.83 -10.62
N LEU A 113 11.84 13.81 -11.20
CA LEU A 113 11.90 13.62 -12.66
C LEU A 113 10.51 13.33 -13.23
N LYS A 114 9.69 12.51 -12.56
CA LYS A 114 8.28 12.30 -12.93
C LYS A 114 7.48 13.60 -12.85
N ALA A 115 7.64 14.36 -11.78
CA ALA A 115 6.92 15.63 -11.63
C ALA A 115 7.37 16.68 -12.67
N TYR A 116 8.64 16.69 -13.10
CA TYR A 116 9.07 17.52 -14.23
C TYR A 116 8.50 17.02 -15.56
N LYS A 117 8.54 15.71 -15.81
CA LYS A 117 7.97 15.08 -17.03
C LYS A 117 6.50 15.44 -17.21
N ASN A 118 5.73 15.47 -16.11
CA ASN A 118 4.31 15.81 -16.12
C ASN A 118 4.03 17.33 -16.09
N GLY A 119 5.05 18.17 -16.01
CA GLY A 119 4.88 19.62 -15.89
C GLY A 119 4.37 20.11 -14.53
N GLU A 120 4.30 19.24 -13.52
CA GLU A 120 3.76 19.51 -12.18
C GLU A 120 4.75 20.27 -11.28
N ARG A 121 6.03 20.29 -11.63
CA ARG A 121 7.09 20.83 -10.78
C ARG A 121 7.74 22.09 -11.36
N ASN A 122 7.59 23.23 -10.66
CA ASN A 122 8.26 24.49 -11.01
C ASN A 122 8.86 25.22 -9.80
N LYS A 123 9.44 24.49 -8.85
CA LYS A 123 9.91 25.07 -7.56
C LYS A 123 10.91 26.23 -7.70
N TYR A 124 11.73 26.24 -8.75
CA TYR A 124 12.82 27.22 -8.93
C TYR A 124 12.65 28.09 -10.19
N GLY A 125 11.45 28.16 -10.75
CA GLY A 125 11.15 28.96 -11.96
C GLY A 125 11.66 28.37 -13.29
N MET A 126 12.36 27.23 -13.26
CA MET A 126 12.89 26.52 -14.43
C MET A 126 12.19 25.19 -14.72
N GLY A 127 10.98 24.99 -14.17
CA GLY A 127 10.22 23.75 -14.30
C GLY A 127 9.88 23.38 -15.73
N ARG A 128 9.39 24.34 -16.52
CA ARG A 128 9.06 24.13 -17.95
C ARG A 128 10.27 23.69 -18.77
N LEU A 129 11.44 24.27 -18.51
CA LEU A 129 12.68 23.86 -19.16
C LEU A 129 13.01 22.40 -18.82
N MET A 130 12.88 22.02 -17.54
CA MET A 130 13.09 20.63 -17.12
C MET A 130 12.03 19.67 -17.66
N THR A 131 10.79 20.12 -17.89
CA THR A 131 9.78 19.32 -18.57
C THR A 131 10.24 18.91 -19.96
N THR A 132 10.74 19.85 -20.78
CA THR A 132 11.29 19.52 -22.11
C THR A 132 12.45 18.53 -22.06
N GLN A 133 13.26 18.56 -20.99
CA GLN A 133 14.35 17.58 -20.81
C GLN A 133 13.87 16.19 -20.38
N THR A 134 12.67 16.08 -19.82
CA THR A 134 12.18 14.85 -19.18
C THR A 134 10.94 14.25 -19.84
N GLU A 135 10.29 14.98 -20.75
CA GLU A 135 9.05 14.58 -21.43
C GLU A 135 9.19 13.29 -22.23
N SER A 136 10.37 13.03 -22.81
CA SER A 136 10.66 11.84 -23.60
C SER A 136 11.12 10.63 -22.76
N LEU A 137 11.47 10.82 -21.49
CA LEU A 137 11.99 9.73 -20.66
C LEU A 137 10.88 8.75 -20.26
N SER A 138 11.09 7.47 -20.51
CA SER A 138 10.28 6.38 -19.97
C SER A 138 10.50 6.21 -18.46
N ILE A 139 9.63 5.43 -17.80
CA ILE A 139 9.76 5.14 -16.37
C ILE A 139 11.07 4.40 -16.06
N SER A 140 11.47 3.47 -16.94
CA SER A 140 12.71 2.71 -16.80
C SER A 140 13.94 3.60 -16.98
N GLU A 141 13.92 4.54 -17.92
CA GLU A 141 14.99 5.54 -18.08
C GLU A 141 15.08 6.50 -16.89
N ILE A 142 13.95 6.94 -16.34
CA ILE A 142 13.95 7.77 -15.12
C ILE A 142 14.60 7.03 -13.95
N LYS A 143 14.34 5.73 -13.81
CA LYS A 143 14.96 4.88 -12.77
C LYS A 143 16.47 4.78 -12.98
N ALA A 144 16.91 4.40 -14.19
CA ALA A 144 18.33 4.26 -14.53
C ALA A 144 19.10 5.59 -14.35
N LEU A 145 18.52 6.71 -14.80
CA LEU A 145 19.09 8.04 -14.64
C LEU A 145 19.19 8.43 -13.15
N SER A 146 18.17 8.14 -12.35
CA SER A 146 18.17 8.44 -10.91
C SER A 146 19.24 7.64 -10.16
N GLU A 147 19.40 6.37 -10.50
CA GLU A 147 20.45 5.50 -9.94
C GLU A 147 21.84 6.02 -10.27
N TYR A 148 22.07 6.43 -11.52
CA TYR A 148 23.33 7.02 -11.93
C TYR A 148 23.63 8.33 -11.19
N ILE A 149 22.68 9.27 -11.17
CA ILE A 149 22.84 10.57 -10.49
C ILE A 149 23.12 10.40 -8.99
N SER A 150 22.52 9.39 -8.35
CA SER A 150 22.75 9.13 -6.92
C SER A 150 24.18 8.71 -6.57
N LYS A 151 24.96 8.28 -7.58
CA LYS A 151 26.36 7.83 -7.43
C LYS A 151 27.38 8.90 -7.85
N LEU A 152 26.93 10.03 -8.39
CA LEU A 152 27.75 11.22 -8.68
C LEU A 152 28.03 12.02 -7.40
#